data_AF-A0A031LI40-F1
#
_entry.id   AF-A0A031LI40-F1
#
_cell.length_a   1.000
_cell.length_b   1.000
_cell.length_c   1.000
_cell.angle_alpha   90.00
_cell.angle_beta   90.00
_cell.angle_gamma   90.00
#
_symmetry.space_group_name_H-M   'P 1'
#
loop_
_entity.id
_entity.type
_entity.pdbx_description
1 polymer ?
#
loop_
_entity_poly.entity_id
_entity_poly.type
_entity_poly.pdbx_seq_one_letter_code
_entity_poly.pdbx_strand_id
1 'polypeptide(L)'
;IAIYNPGTTATMIDGAFFQDEVEERKIMAVPMVFQDNEHIGQGRMTLEEIVAKLDTNSAAKDAEKLNAKDAFDVLVIGGGPAGNTSAIYAARKGIKTGIVAERMGGQVMDTMDIENFTSVQKT
;
A
#
# COMPACT_ATOMS: atom_id res chain seq x y z
N ILE A 1 -11.63 16.08 -1.55
CA ILE A 1 -10.31 16.34 -0.89
C ILE A 1 -10.23 17.80 -0.45
N ALA A 2 -10.28 18.77 -1.36
CA ALA A 2 -10.21 20.22 -1.05
C ALA A 2 -11.19 20.72 0.03
N ILE A 3 -12.42 20.19 0.08
CA ILE A 3 -13.40 20.56 1.11
C ILE A 3 -12.96 20.15 2.52
N TYR A 4 -12.24 19.02 2.65
CA TYR A 4 -11.88 18.43 3.95
C TYR A 4 -10.46 18.77 4.40
N ASN A 5 -9.60 19.24 3.49
CA ASN A 5 -8.23 19.63 3.79
C ASN A 5 -7.99 21.09 3.33
N PRO A 6 -7.97 22.06 4.26
CA PRO A 6 -7.78 23.48 3.94
C PRO A 6 -6.45 23.80 3.21
N GLY A 7 -5.46 22.91 3.29
CA GLY A 7 -4.18 23.04 2.58
C GLY A 7 -4.23 22.57 1.13
N THR A 8 -5.39 22.19 0.60
CA THR A 8 -5.53 21.69 -0.77
C THR A 8 -6.62 22.44 -1.53
N THR A 9 -6.37 22.72 -2.81
CA THR A 9 -7.33 23.31 -3.73
C THR A 9 -7.68 22.32 -4.84
N ALA A 10 -8.87 22.44 -5.40
CA ALA A 10 -9.28 21.67 -6.58
C ALA A 10 -9.98 22.62 -7.56
N THR A 11 -9.51 22.62 -8.80
CA THR A 11 -10.09 23.41 -9.89
C THR A 11 -10.57 22.46 -10.97
N MET A 12 -11.84 22.56 -11.34
CA MET A 12 -12.40 21.86 -12.50
C MET A 12 -12.36 22.81 -13.69
N ILE A 13 -11.75 22.38 -14.78
CA ILE A 13 -11.57 23.18 -15.99
C ILE A 13 -12.43 22.59 -17.08
N ASP A 14 -13.30 23.41 -17.67
CA ASP A 14 -14.08 23.03 -18.84
C ASP A 14 -13.27 23.32 -20.10
N GLY A 15 -12.78 22.26 -20.74
CA GLY A 15 -11.96 22.36 -21.94
C GLY A 15 -12.66 23.07 -23.11
N ALA A 16 -13.99 23.17 -23.12
CA ALA A 16 -14.70 23.94 -24.14
C ALA A 16 -14.37 25.44 -24.09
N PHE A 17 -14.16 25.99 -22.89
CA PHE A 17 -13.89 27.41 -22.67
C PHE A 17 -12.40 27.74 -22.54
N PHE A 18 -11.55 26.73 -22.28
CA PHE A 18 -10.11 26.88 -22.06
C PHE A 18 -9.30 26.03 -23.06
N GLN A 19 -9.52 26.27 -24.36
CA GLN A 19 -8.88 25.52 -25.45
C GLN A 19 -7.34 25.65 -25.44
N ASP A 20 -6.82 26.84 -25.13
CA ASP A 20 -5.37 27.08 -25.05
C ASP A 20 -4.70 26.14 -24.03
N GLU A 21 -5.36 25.88 -22.90
CA GLU A 21 -4.85 24.99 -21.84
C GLU A 21 -4.95 23.50 -22.24
N VAL A 22 -5.97 23.14 -23.02
CA VAL A 22 -6.12 21.80 -23.62
C VAL A 22 -4.97 21.52 -24.59
N GLU A 23 -4.63 22.49 -25.44
CA GLU A 23 -3.52 22.37 -26.40
C GLU A 23 -2.15 22.34 -25.70
N GLU A 24 -1.89 23.28 -24.78
CA GLU A 24 -0.62 23.38 -24.05
C GLU A 24 -0.33 22.10 -23.26
N ARG A 25 -1.34 21.57 -22.56
CA ARG A 25 -1.22 20.35 -21.76
C ARG A 25 -1.44 19.07 -22.55
N LYS A 26 -1.67 19.18 -23.87
CA LYS A 26 -1.87 18.05 -24.79
C LYS A 26 -2.96 17.08 -24.31
N ILE A 27 -4.10 17.61 -23.89
CA ILE A 27 -5.21 16.82 -23.35
C ILE A 27 -5.95 16.14 -24.51
N MET A 28 -5.69 14.84 -24.70
CA MET A 28 -6.29 14.06 -25.79
C MET A 28 -7.59 13.33 -25.39
N ALA A 29 -7.84 13.13 -24.10
CA ALA A 29 -9.09 12.57 -23.61
C ALA A 29 -9.39 13.00 -22.17
N VAL A 30 -10.68 13.11 -21.86
CA VAL A 30 -11.22 13.53 -20.57
C VAL A 30 -11.93 12.38 -19.85
N PRO A 31 -12.01 12.40 -18.50
CA PRO A 31 -11.37 13.34 -17.59
C PRO A 31 -9.86 13.08 -17.45
N MET A 32 -9.08 14.14 -17.23
CA MET A 32 -7.63 14.09 -16.99
C MET A 32 -7.31 14.91 -15.74
N VAL A 33 -6.45 14.39 -14.87
CA VAL A 33 -6.16 14.93 -13.55
C VAL A 33 -4.69 15.27 -13.43
N PHE A 34 -4.42 16.45 -12.89
CA PHE A 34 -3.08 16.99 -12.69
C PHE A 34 -2.86 17.36 -11.21
N GLN A 35 -1.62 17.22 -10.73
CA GLN A 35 -1.12 17.75 -9.46
C GLN A 35 0.07 18.66 -9.79
N ASP A 36 0.01 19.94 -9.41
CA ASP A 36 1.11 20.90 -9.64
C ASP A 36 1.67 20.88 -11.07
N ASN A 37 0.78 20.83 -12.07
CA ASN A 37 1.05 20.66 -13.51
C ASN A 37 1.60 19.30 -13.97
N GLU A 38 1.84 18.35 -13.07
CA GLU A 38 2.18 16.98 -13.42
C GLU A 38 0.92 16.13 -13.61
N HIS A 39 0.89 15.34 -14.67
CA HIS A 39 -0.22 14.44 -14.94
C HIS A 39 -0.22 13.26 -13.95
N ILE A 40 -1.31 13.08 -13.21
CA ILE A 40 -1.45 11.99 -12.23
C ILE A 40 -2.44 10.92 -12.66
N GLY A 41 -3.30 11.17 -13.66
CA GLY A 41 -4.20 10.13 -14.16
C GLY A 41 -5.21 10.60 -15.20
N GLN A 42 -5.77 9.64 -15.92
CA GLN A 42 -6.74 9.85 -16.99
C GLN A 42 -7.82 8.77 -16.93
N GLY A 43 -9.05 9.14 -17.27
CA GLY A 43 -10.21 8.25 -17.28
C GLY A 43 -10.87 8.12 -15.91
N ARG A 44 -11.73 7.11 -15.77
CA ARG A 44 -12.46 6.87 -14.52
C ARG A 44 -11.49 6.48 -13.41
N MET A 45 -11.50 7.23 -12.32
CA MET A 45 -10.73 6.94 -11.12
C MET A 45 -11.64 7.03 -9.89
N THR A 46 -11.39 6.17 -8.93
CA THR A 46 -11.98 6.21 -7.60
C THR A 46 -11.26 7.23 -6.71
N LEU A 47 -11.89 7.62 -5.60
CA LEU A 47 -11.27 8.57 -4.67
C LEU A 47 -10.02 7.96 -4.02
N GLU A 48 -10.07 6.66 -3.72
CA GLU A 48 -9.00 5.87 -3.13
C GLU A 48 -7.75 5.86 -4.03
N GLU A 49 -7.94 5.65 -5.33
CA GLU A 49 -6.85 5.68 -6.32
C GLU A 49 -6.21 7.07 -6.44
N ILE A 50 -7.03 8.13 -6.40
CA ILE A 50 -6.52 9.52 -6.43
C ILE A 50 -5.72 9.81 -5.16
N VAL A 51 -6.24 9.46 -3.98
CA VAL A 51 -5.55 9.68 -2.70
C VAL A 51 -4.22 8.90 -2.64
N ALA A 52 -4.20 7.65 -3.13
CA ALA A 52 -2.97 6.85 -3.16
C ALA A 52 -1.86 7.48 -4.02
N LYS A 53 -2.23 8.14 -5.13
CA LYS A 53 -1.25 8.86 -5.97
C LYS A 53 -0.77 10.17 -5.36
N LEU A 54 -1.62 10.84 -4.58
CA LEU A 54 -1.29 12.09 -3.90
C LEU A 54 -0.47 11.87 -2.61
N ASP A 55 -0.56 10.69 -1.98
CA ASP A 55 0.13 10.39 -0.72
C ASP A 55 1.59 9.96 -0.93
N THR A 56 2.43 10.91 -1.34
CA THR A 56 3.88 10.70 -1.55
C THR A 56 4.66 10.40 -0.26
N ASN A 57 4.05 10.65 0.91
CA ASN A 57 4.66 10.43 2.23
C ASN A 57 4.17 9.13 2.92
N SER A 58 3.46 8.24 2.21
CA SER A 58 2.89 7.04 2.82
C SER A 58 3.94 6.19 3.54
N ALA A 59 5.13 6.02 2.95
CA ALA A 59 6.22 5.27 3.55
C ALA A 59 6.73 5.88 4.88
N ALA A 60 6.86 7.21 4.94
CA ALA A 60 7.28 7.91 6.16
C ALA A 60 6.20 7.81 7.25
N LYS A 61 4.92 7.97 6.88
CA LYS A 61 3.78 7.80 7.79
C LYS A 61 3.67 6.37 8.30
N ASP A 62 3.93 5.37 7.45
CA ASP A 62 3.89 3.97 7.86
C ASP A 62 5.07 3.64 8.79
N ALA A 63 6.25 4.22 8.55
CA ALA A 63 7.37 4.14 9.49
C ALA A 63 7.04 4.80 10.84
N GLU A 64 6.40 5.98 10.84
CA GLU A 64 5.91 6.63 12.08
C GLU A 64 4.89 5.76 12.82
N LYS A 65 3.91 5.17 12.10
CA LYS A 65 2.94 4.24 12.70
C LYS A 65 3.63 3.03 13.30
N LEU A 66 4.67 2.49 12.65
CA LEU A 66 5.44 1.37 13.18
C LEU A 66 6.23 1.78 14.44
N ASN A 67 6.85 2.96 14.45
CA ASN A 67 7.55 3.51 15.61
C ASN A 67 6.61 3.82 16.78
N ALA A 68 5.36 4.19 16.48
CA ALA A 68 4.33 4.44 17.48
C ALA A 68 3.71 3.16 18.08
N LYS A 69 4.05 1.97 17.57
CA LYS A 69 3.60 0.72 18.18
C LYS A 69 4.28 0.54 19.54
N ASP A 70 3.47 0.25 20.54
CA ASP A 70 3.95 -0.22 21.84
C ASP A 70 4.91 -1.42 21.66
N ALA A 71 5.91 -1.53 22.54
CA ALA A 71 6.89 -2.61 22.52
C ALA A 71 6.25 -4.01 22.46
N PHE A 72 6.82 -4.89 21.64
CA PHE A 72 6.48 -6.31 21.62
C PHE A 72 7.31 -7.05 22.66
N ASP A 73 6.71 -8.05 23.30
CA ASP A 73 7.45 -8.98 24.16
C ASP A 73 8.35 -9.90 23.31
N VAL A 74 7.88 -10.25 22.11
CA VAL A 74 8.60 -11.02 21.10
C VAL A 74 8.36 -10.43 19.72
N LEU A 75 9.44 -10.05 19.03
CA LEU A 75 9.40 -9.65 17.63
C LEU A 75 10.14 -10.69 16.78
N VAL A 76 9.41 -11.34 15.88
CA VAL A 76 9.96 -12.33 14.95
C VAL A 76 10.33 -11.65 13.64
N ILE A 77 11.57 -11.86 13.17
CA ILE A 77 12.06 -11.35 11.89
C ILE A 77 12.04 -12.50 10.87
N GLY A 78 11.20 -12.37 9.85
CA GLY A 78 10.99 -13.34 8.78
C GLY A 78 9.64 -14.06 8.88
N GLY A 79 8.90 -14.09 7.77
CA GLY A 79 7.53 -14.63 7.67
C GLY A 79 7.45 -16.04 7.10
N GLY A 80 8.57 -16.79 7.09
CA GLY A 80 8.63 -18.18 6.62
C GLY A 80 8.11 -19.19 7.65
N PRO A 81 8.20 -20.50 7.37
CA PRO A 81 7.72 -21.55 8.27
C PRO A 81 8.29 -21.46 9.68
N ALA A 82 9.59 -21.14 9.82
CA ALA A 82 10.25 -20.98 11.11
C ALA A 82 9.64 -19.81 11.92
N GLY A 83 9.50 -18.64 11.30
CA GLY A 83 8.97 -17.44 11.96
C GLY A 83 7.49 -17.53 12.27
N ASN A 84 6.70 -18.11 11.37
CA ASN A 84 5.27 -18.34 11.63
C ASN A 84 5.07 -19.33 12.78
N THR A 85 5.88 -20.40 12.83
CA THR A 85 5.82 -21.37 13.92
C THR A 85 6.18 -20.73 15.26
N SER A 86 7.29 -19.99 15.34
CA SER A 86 7.68 -19.33 16.59
C SER A 86 6.62 -18.32 17.06
N ALA A 87 6.04 -17.54 16.14
CA ALA A 87 5.01 -16.58 16.45
C ALA A 87 3.71 -17.24 16.95
N ILE A 88 3.30 -18.36 16.36
CA ILE A 88 2.14 -19.14 16.82
C ILE A 88 2.36 -19.61 18.27
N TYR A 89 3.54 -20.15 18.58
CA TYR A 89 3.83 -20.65 19.92
C TYR A 89 3.92 -19.52 20.96
N ALA A 90 4.49 -18.37 20.61
CA ALA A 90 4.53 -17.19 21.48
C ALA A 90 3.11 -16.63 21.73
N ALA A 91 2.33 -16.43 20.68
CA ALA A 91 0.96 -15.92 20.78
C ALA A 91 0.04 -16.86 21.59
N ARG A 92 0.21 -18.18 21.48
CA ARG A 92 -0.53 -19.18 22.28
C ARG A 92 -0.26 -19.08 23.79
N LYS A 93 0.82 -18.41 24.20
CA LYS A 93 1.12 -18.13 25.60
C LYS A 93 0.62 -16.75 26.05
N GLY A 94 -0.13 -16.04 25.21
CA GLY A 94 -0.64 -14.70 25.52
C GLY A 94 0.44 -13.61 25.44
N ILE A 95 1.61 -13.93 24.88
CA ILE A 95 2.74 -13.01 24.75
C ILE A 95 2.46 -12.05 23.60
N LYS A 96 2.72 -10.75 23.79
CA LYS A 96 2.52 -9.75 22.75
C LYS A 96 3.55 -9.94 21.63
N THR A 97 3.11 -10.63 20.59
CA THR A 97 3.98 -11.15 19.53
C THR A 97 3.79 -10.37 18.23
N GLY A 98 4.88 -9.93 17.62
CA GLY A 98 4.91 -9.32 16.29
C GLY A 98 5.69 -10.17 15.30
N ILE A 99 5.34 -10.08 14.01
CA ILE A 99 6.12 -10.63 12.89
C ILE A 99 6.43 -9.48 11.94
N VAL A 100 7.69 -9.32 11.55
CA VAL A 100 8.10 -8.43 10.46
C VAL A 100 8.70 -9.27 9.35
N ALA A 101 8.24 -9.07 8.11
CA ALA A 101 8.67 -9.86 6.97
C ALA A 101 8.46 -9.09 5.68
N GLU A 102 9.38 -9.25 4.72
CA GLU A 102 9.18 -8.76 3.36
C GLU A 102 8.05 -9.53 2.65
N ARG A 103 7.95 -10.85 2.92
CA ARG A 103 6.91 -11.72 2.36
C ARG A 103 6.53 -12.82 3.35
N MET A 104 5.23 -12.98 3.57
CA MET A 104 4.70 -14.11 4.36
C MET A 104 4.79 -15.41 3.56
N GLY A 105 5.04 -16.52 4.24
CA GLY A 105 5.27 -17.84 3.67
C GLY A 105 6.73 -18.13 3.31
N GLY A 106 7.56 -17.12 3.02
CA GLY A 106 8.98 -17.34 2.71
C GLY A 106 9.17 -18.21 1.45
N GLN A 107 10.11 -19.16 1.46
CA GLN A 107 10.47 -19.99 0.29
C GLN A 107 9.35 -20.93 -0.16
N VAL A 108 8.47 -21.36 0.75
CA VAL A 108 7.40 -22.30 0.36
C VAL A 108 6.37 -21.68 -0.58
N MET A 109 6.29 -20.35 -0.67
CA MET A 109 5.42 -19.65 -1.61
C MET A 109 5.83 -19.84 -3.08
N ASP A 110 7.11 -20.12 -3.34
CA ASP A 110 7.63 -20.33 -4.70
C ASP A 110 7.81 -21.83 -5.01
N THR A 111 7.42 -22.72 -4.08
CA THR A 111 7.56 -24.16 -4.22
C THR A 111 6.24 -24.77 -4.68
N MET A 112 6.28 -25.49 -5.80
CA MET A 112 5.08 -26.01 -6.46
C MET A 112 4.47 -27.23 -5.75
N ASP A 113 5.30 -28.22 -5.43
CA ASP A 113 4.87 -29.47 -4.79
C ASP A 113 5.71 -29.69 -3.53
N ILE A 114 5.05 -29.92 -2.40
CA ILE A 114 5.69 -30.29 -1.14
C ILE A 114 5.14 -31.66 -0.70
N GLU A 115 5.99 -32.68 -0.78
CA GLU A 115 5.63 -34.08 -0.47
C GLU A 115 6.30 -34.60 0.81
N ASN A 116 7.02 -33.72 1.52
CA ASN A 116 7.78 -34.04 2.71
C ASN A 116 7.37 -33.23 3.95
N PHE A 117 6.21 -32.56 3.92
CA PHE A 117 5.65 -31.95 5.11
C PHE A 117 5.01 -33.04 5.99
N THR A 118 5.58 -33.27 7.18
CA THR A 118 5.13 -34.36 8.05
C THR A 118 3.62 -34.30 8.28
N SER A 119 2.93 -35.43 8.17
CA SER A 119 1.46 -35.60 8.22
C SER A 119 0.65 -35.13 7.00
N VAL A 120 1.27 -34.51 6.00
CA VAL A 120 0.61 -34.08 4.75
C VAL A 120 1.30 -34.74 3.56
N GLN A 121 0.53 -35.53 2.78
CA GLN A 121 1.10 -36.34 1.69
C GLN A 121 1.47 -35.52 0.46
N LYS A 122 0.71 -34.45 0.15
CA LYS A 122 0.98 -33.55 -0.96
C LYS A 122 0.27 -32.21 -0.71
N THR A 123 0.96 -31.10 -0.96
CA THR A 123 0.41 -29.74 -0.98
C THR A 123 0.96 -29.02 -2.20
#